data_AF-K5YY63-F1
#
_entry.id   AF-K5YY63-F1
#
_cell.length_a   1.000
_cell.length_b   1.000
_cell.length_c   1.000
_cell.angle_alpha   90.00
_cell.angle_beta   90.00
_cell.angle_gamma   90.00
#
_symmetry.space_group_name_H-M   'P 1'
#
loop_
_entity.id
_entity.type
_entity.pdbx_description
1 polymer ?
#
loop_
_entity_poly.entity_id
_entity_poly.type
_entity_poly.pdbx_seq_one_letter_code
_entity_poly.pdbx_strand_id
1 'polypeptide(L)' 'QPDGSGRLAAGGIAPRPWRVEAADAALPQGGAEVSAALLEGARPRPDNAFKQPLLARTITAALAQAREMQGKEMMS' A
#
# COMPACT_ATOMS: atom_id res chain seq x y z
N GLN A 1 11.90 5.69 1.33
CA GLN A 1 12.95 6.71 1.14
C GLN A 1 12.69 7.86 2.10
N PRO A 2 13.69 8.70 2.42
CA PRO A 2 13.52 9.84 3.33
C PRO A 2 12.44 10.83 2.89
N ASP A 3 12.21 10.93 1.57
CA ASP A 3 11.17 11.77 0.94
C ASP A 3 9.78 11.11 0.88
N GLY A 4 9.60 9.94 1.49
CA GLY A 4 8.34 9.18 1.45
C GLY A 4 8.08 8.46 0.13
N SER A 5 8.98 8.52 -0.85
CA SER A 5 8.88 7.75 -2.10
C SER A 5 9.22 6.27 -1.88
N GLY A 6 8.77 5.43 -2.82
CA GLY A 6 9.03 4.00 -2.79
C GLY A 6 8.29 3.23 -3.89
N ARG A 7 8.18 1.92 -3.69
CA ARG A 7 7.43 1.01 -4.54
C ARG A 7 6.62 0.05 -3.68
N LEU A 8 5.42 -0.28 -4.11
CA LEU A 8 4.51 -1.18 -3.42
C LEU A 8 3.99 -2.27 -4.38
N ALA A 9 3.96 -3.50 -3.88
CA ALA A 9 3.31 -4.62 -4.54
C ALA A 9 2.53 -5.44 -3.51
N ALA A 10 1.36 -5.93 -3.88
CA ALA A 10 0.49 -6.74 -3.03
C ALA A 10 0.37 -8.17 -3.56
N GLY A 11 0.47 -9.15 -2.66
CA GLY A 11 0.15 -10.56 -2.91
C GLY A 11 -1.28 -10.92 -2.51
N GLY A 12 -1.78 -12.06 -2.98
CA GLY A 12 -3.06 -12.64 -2.51
C GLY A 12 -4.35 -11.95 -3.00
N ILE A 13 -4.23 -10.85 -3.76
CA ILE A 13 -5.37 -10.11 -4.35
C ILE A 13 -5.56 -10.34 -5.85
N ALA A 14 -4.55 -10.88 -6.54
CA ALA A 14 -4.57 -11.20 -7.96
C ALA A 14 -3.70 -12.45 -8.26
N PRO A 15 -3.78 -13.06 -9.46
CA PRO A 15 -2.99 -14.25 -9.82
C PRO A 15 -1.47 -14.05 -9.85
N ARG A 16 -1.00 -12.81 -9.91
CA ARG A 16 0.42 -12.40 -9.89
C ARG A 16 0.58 -11.24 -8.88
N PRO A 17 1.81 -10.92 -8.44
CA PRO A 17 2.04 -9.72 -7.64
C PRO A 17 1.39 -8.49 -8.30
N TRP A 18 0.53 -7.81 -7.56
CA TRP A 18 -0.23 -6.68 -8.06
C TRP A 18 0.50 -5.38 -7.71
N ARG A 19 0.89 -4.61 -8.73
CA ARG A 19 1.56 -3.30 -8.60
C ARG A 19 0.97 -2.35 -9.62
N VAL A 20 0.77 -1.10 -9.20
CA VAL A 20 0.27 0.00 -10.04
C VAL A 20 1.18 1.20 -9.81
N GLU A 21 1.72 1.78 -10.88
CA GLU A 21 2.68 2.90 -10.76
C GLU A 21 2.05 4.16 -10.13
N ALA A 22 0.77 4.40 -10.38
CA ALA A 22 0.03 5.47 -9.73
C ALA A 22 -0.02 5.30 -8.20
N ALA A 23 -0.07 4.06 -7.70
CA ALA A 23 -0.03 3.79 -6.26
C ALA A 23 1.36 4.06 -5.67
N ASP A 24 2.45 3.80 -6.41
CA ASP A 24 3.81 4.17 -6.01
C ASP A 24 3.95 5.70 -5.87
N ALA A 25 3.40 6.46 -6.84
CA ALA A 25 3.41 7.92 -6.81
C ALA A 25 2.58 8.52 -5.67
N ALA A 26 1.58 7.77 -5.16
CA ALA A 26 0.76 8.19 -4.03
C ALA A 26 1.40 7.94 -2.66
N LEU A 27 2.53 7.23 -2.57
CA LEU A 27 3.17 6.88 -1.29
C LEU A 27 3.41 8.07 -0.34
N PRO A 28 3.89 9.24 -0.80
CA PRO A 28 4.07 10.41 0.07
C PRO A 28 2.75 10.92 0.68
N GLN A 29 1.62 10.64 0.02
CA GLN A 29 0.28 11.10 0.41
C GLN A 29 -0.36 10.19 1.48
N GLY A 30 0.17 8.98 1.67
CA GLY A 30 -0.22 8.07 2.74
C GLY A 30 -1.16 6.94 2.32
N GLY A 31 -1.53 6.10 3.29
CA GLY A 31 -2.16 4.81 3.03
C GLY A 31 -3.52 4.87 2.33
N ALA A 32 -4.32 5.91 2.59
CA ALA A 32 -5.61 6.10 1.95
C ALA A 32 -5.47 6.32 0.43
N GLU A 33 -4.64 7.28 0.02
CA GLU A 33 -4.40 7.60 -1.39
C GLU A 33 -3.73 6.45 -2.14
N VAL A 34 -2.76 5.79 -1.51
CA VAL A 34 -2.12 4.59 -2.09
C VAL A 34 -3.15 3.48 -2.32
N SER A 35 -4.05 3.26 -1.37
CA SER A 35 -5.08 2.22 -1.48
C SER A 35 -6.09 2.55 -2.57
N ALA A 36 -6.52 3.82 -2.68
CA ALA A 36 -7.41 4.28 -3.72
C ALA A 36 -6.80 4.06 -5.12
N ALA A 37 -5.56 4.49 -5.32
CA ALA A 37 -4.85 4.30 -6.59
C ALA A 37 -4.58 2.82 -6.92
N LEU A 38 -4.25 1.99 -5.92
CA LEU A 38 -3.95 0.56 -6.14
C LEU A 38 -5.19 -0.27 -6.49
N LEU A 39 -6.35 0.11 -5.94
CA LEU A 39 -7.63 -0.58 -6.09
C LEU A 39 -8.54 0.06 -7.13
N GLU A 40 -8.07 1.05 -7.88
CA GLU A 40 -8.84 1.67 -8.94
C GLU A 40 -9.34 0.61 -9.95
N GLY A 41 -10.65 0.60 -10.19
CA GLY A 41 -11.29 -0.35 -11.09
C GLY A 41 -11.35 -1.80 -10.57
N ALA A 42 -10.95 -2.09 -9.33
CA ALA A 42 -11.02 -3.43 -8.76
C ALA A 42 -12.47 -3.94 -8.70
N ARG A 43 -12.72 -5.13 -9.27
CA ARG A 43 -14.02 -5.80 -9.27
C ARG A 43 -13.93 -7.10 -8.48
N PRO A 44 -14.14 -7.06 -7.15
CA PRO A 44 -14.10 -8.27 -6.34
C PRO A 44 -15.35 -9.09 -6.58
N ARG A 45 -15.26 -10.37 -6.28
CA ARG A 45 -16.43 -11.23 -6.14
C ARG A 45 -16.91 -11.20 -4.69
N PRO A 46 -18.16 -11.61 -4.40
CA PRO A 46 -18.68 -11.61 -3.03
C PRO A 46 -17.80 -12.36 -2.03
N ASP A 47 -17.22 -13.49 -2.44
CA ASP A 47 -16.35 -14.36 -1.63
C ASP A 47 -15.00 -13.71 -1.27
N ASN A 48 -14.60 -12.63 -1.95
CA ASN A 48 -13.30 -11.99 -1.74
C ASN A 48 -13.37 -10.47 -1.58
N ALA A 49 -14.57 -9.88 -1.51
CA ALA A 49 -14.78 -8.44 -1.32
C ALA A 49 -14.12 -7.92 -0.03
N PHE A 50 -14.01 -8.76 1.00
CA PHE A 50 -13.31 -8.45 2.25
C PHE A 50 -11.81 -8.11 2.04
N LYS A 51 -11.19 -8.54 0.94
CA LYS A 51 -9.77 -8.29 0.68
C LYS A 51 -9.46 -6.82 0.42
N GLN A 52 -10.41 -6.03 -0.09
CA GLN A 52 -10.20 -4.59 -0.31
C GLN A 52 -9.97 -3.82 1.00
N PRO A 53 -10.90 -3.85 1.99
CA PRO A 53 -10.68 -3.16 3.25
C PRO A 53 -9.51 -3.76 4.04
N LEU A 54 -9.25 -5.07 3.92
CA LEU A 54 -8.06 -5.69 4.51
C LEU A 54 -6.78 -5.07 3.92
N LEU A 55 -6.68 -5.01 2.59
CA LEU A 55 -5.50 -4.46 1.91
C LEU A 55 -5.27 -3.00 2.30
N ALA A 56 -6.31 -2.17 2.33
CA ALA A 56 -6.18 -0.75 2.68
C ALA A 56 -5.63 -0.54 4.11
N ARG A 57 -6.10 -1.36 5.06
CA ARG A 57 -5.60 -1.37 6.45
C ARG A 57 -4.16 -1.85 6.51
N THR A 58 -3.82 -2.91 5.78
CA THR A 58 -2.45 -3.43 5.70
C THR A 58 -1.48 -2.42 5.10
N ILE A 59 -1.87 -1.71 4.04
CA ILE A 59 -1.05 -0.64 3.43
C ILE A 59 -0.80 0.46 4.47
N THR A 60 -1.84 0.93 5.15
CA THR A 60 -1.72 1.97 6.18
C THR A 60 -0.77 1.55 7.30
N ALA A 61 -0.90 0.32 7.80
CA ALA A 61 -0.03 -0.24 8.83
C ALA A 61 1.44 -0.37 8.35
N ALA A 62 1.65 -0.89 7.14
CA ALA A 62 2.99 -1.06 6.58
C ALA A 62 3.71 0.28 6.38
N LEU A 63 3.00 1.33 5.95
CA LEU A 63 3.57 2.67 5.82
C LEU A 63 3.91 3.29 7.18
N ALA A 64 3.06 3.09 8.19
CA ALA A 64 3.36 3.53 9.56
C ALA A 64 4.63 2.84 10.09
N GLN A 65 4.74 1.52 9.90
CA GLN A 65 5.92 0.75 10.30
C GLN A 65 7.18 1.22 9.55
N ALA A 66 7.08 1.48 8.24
CA ALA A 66 8.21 1.98 7.46
C ALA A 66 8.75 3.33 7.98
N ARG A 67 7.84 4.24 8.37
CA ARG A 67 8.21 5.54 8.97
C ARG A 67 8.90 5.36 10.32
N GLU A 68 8.40 4.45 11.16
CA GLU A 68 9.04 4.14 12.45
C GLU A 68 10.47 3.59 12.27
N MET A 69 10.67 2.68 11.32
CA MET A 69 11.99 2.13 11.01
C MET A 69 12.96 3.21 10.53
N GLN A 70 12.52 4.12 9.66
CA GLN A 70 13.33 5.26 9.20
C GLN A 70 13.71 6.20 10.35
N GLY A 71 12.78 6.47 11.26
CA GLY A 71 13.06 7.27 12.45
C GLY A 71 14.12 6.63 13.34
N LYS A 72 14.05 5.31 13.55
CA LYS A 72 15.07 4.56 14.31
C LYS A 72 16.44 4.58 13.65
N GLU A 73 16.49 4.44 12.33
CA GLU A 73 17.74 4.48 11.55
C GLU A 73 18.41 5.86 11.60
N MET A 74 17.63 6.95 11.62
CA MET A 74 18.17 8.31 11.69
C MET A 74 18.67 8.71 13.10
N MET A 75 18.26 7.99 14.15
CA MET A 75 18.68 8.20 15.54
C MET A 75 19.84 7.29 15.97
N SER A 76 20.30 6.39 15.10
CA SER A 76 21.44 5.50 15.33
C SER A 76 22.68 6.01 14.61
#